data_AF-A0A812UDV9-F1
#
_entry.id   AF-A0A812UDV9-F1
#
_cell.length_a   1.000
_cell.length_b   1.000
_cell.length_c   1.000
_cell.angle_alpha   90.00
_cell.angle_beta   90.00
_cell.angle_gamma   90.00
#
_symmetry.space_group_name_H-M   'P 1'
#
loop_
_entity.id
_entity.type
_entity.pdbx_description
1 polymer ?
#
loop_
_entity_poly.entity_id
_entity_poly.type
_entity_poly.pdbx_seq_one_letter_code
_entity_poly.pdbx_strand_id
1 'polypeptide(L)'
;MQVTTLPRIAESFCQVRRNGTLCTEDCPDMLLLCPASECFGDAMNLTWYQEANTAKKSYNQAFVGASLNQECLNMMQFATSPVDAVHLIYTRNSDSTLAVNEDCKVLSCRVLANALYLMTDLENGGANCTNQFQIKTPEEASVCPCSSLLAEIDSTVQAEIDSVCGSRLLKDGCGKYATTPSWCNSTGGRRLDLLETSEATELPCKTPSWQEPAELASFLNVSSERQLQQVNSDAPPWTVGPWSTCKCFEQCMPGLRSRIVQCGGSVCRGSQPESTQECTCSHCALCQHAEIVLHISLIINFSQAGMALILGLALGYFGSLGEEKLIKISLLSKLAGFFCKNLPMLENLADLVSLGLFVWLVIITYIPPIFELYWMQDCFKNELLRVSCSIPLLLWLCRLMLGRCAKRYTRVPPQLYSPVRRLPMGIRHLNAFMRCLGPV
;
A
#
# COMPACT_ATOMS: atom_id res chain seq x y z
N MET A 1 -0.02 -17.83 -9.15
CA MET A 1 0.52 -16.46 -9.22
C MET A 1 1.14 -16.17 -7.87
N GLN A 2 2.48 -16.20 -7.79
CA GLN A 2 3.20 -15.75 -6.61
C GLN A 2 3.11 -14.23 -6.57
N VAL A 3 2.33 -13.70 -5.64
CA VAL A 3 2.37 -12.27 -5.30
C VAL A 3 3.60 -12.11 -4.42
N THR A 4 4.74 -11.72 -5.01
CA THR A 4 5.89 -11.22 -4.26
C THR A 4 5.44 -9.95 -3.54
N THR A 5 5.06 -10.08 -2.27
CA THR A 5 4.83 -8.95 -1.38
C THR A 5 6.15 -8.26 -1.14
N LEU A 6 6.46 -7.22 -1.93
CA LEU A 6 7.49 -6.25 -1.54
C LEU A 6 7.07 -5.68 -0.17
N PRO A 7 7.98 -5.58 0.82
CA PRO A 7 7.75 -4.70 1.95
C PRO A 7 7.38 -3.32 1.40
N ARG A 8 6.42 -2.60 2.01
CA ARG A 8 6.08 -1.27 1.50
C ARG A 8 7.38 -0.46 1.51
N ILE A 9 7.85 -0.08 0.34
CA ILE A 9 9.16 0.56 0.11
C ILE A 9 9.39 1.80 1.01
N ALA A 10 8.33 2.46 1.45
CA ALA A 10 8.37 3.56 2.44
C ALA A 10 8.69 3.11 3.88
N GLU A 11 8.37 1.87 4.25
CA GLU A 11 8.71 1.25 5.54
C GLU A 11 10.21 0.92 5.62
N SER A 12 10.91 0.71 4.49
CA SER A 12 12.36 0.47 4.50
C SER A 12 13.14 1.65 5.10
N PHE A 13 12.71 2.89 4.84
CA PHE A 13 13.39 4.12 5.29
C PHE A 13 12.71 4.84 6.48
N CYS A 14 11.65 4.25 7.05
CA CYS A 14 10.79 4.80 8.12
C CYS A 14 10.06 6.13 7.81
N GLN A 15 8.76 6.17 8.13
CA GLN A 15 7.95 7.40 8.16
C GLN A 15 8.13 8.10 9.52
N VAL A 16 8.91 9.18 9.57
CA VAL A 16 9.12 9.95 10.80
C VAL A 16 7.96 10.94 10.98
N ARG A 17 7.03 10.67 11.91
CA ARG A 17 6.27 11.75 12.54
C ARG A 17 6.79 11.91 13.96
N ARG A 18 7.43 13.05 14.22
CA ARG A 18 7.95 13.41 15.52
C ARG A 18 6.79 13.78 16.44
N ASN A 19 6.30 12.79 17.18
CA ASN A 19 5.72 13.08 18.49
C ASN A 19 6.10 11.95 19.46
N GLY A 20 7.36 12.02 19.91
CA GLY A 20 7.91 11.24 21.02
C GLY A 20 8.05 9.74 20.75
N THR A 21 9.28 9.21 20.82
CA THR A 21 9.58 7.76 20.92
C THR A 21 9.24 6.87 19.72
N LEU A 22 9.97 6.99 18.60
CA LEU A 22 9.85 6.07 17.44
C LEU A 22 11.20 5.51 16.93
N CYS A 23 12.20 5.46 17.80
CA CYS A 23 13.31 4.51 17.74
C CYS A 23 13.34 3.69 19.04
N THR A 24 12.16 3.40 19.59
CA THR A 24 12.02 2.51 20.75
C THR A 24 12.00 1.05 20.30
N GLU A 25 12.36 0.15 21.21
CA GLU A 25 12.59 -1.30 21.07
C GLU A 25 11.45 -2.10 20.37
N ASP A 26 10.32 -1.48 20.06
CA ASP A 26 9.18 -2.08 19.37
C ASP A 26 9.22 -1.95 17.83
N CYS A 27 10.09 -1.09 17.30
CA CYS A 27 10.48 -1.12 15.90
C CYS A 27 11.43 -2.31 15.68
N PRO A 28 11.05 -3.36 14.91
CA PRO A 28 11.92 -4.52 14.73
C PRO A 28 13.29 -4.05 14.21
N ASP A 29 14.32 -4.43 14.95
CA ASP A 29 15.65 -3.83 14.94
C ASP A 29 16.21 -3.54 13.54
N MET A 30 16.58 -2.27 13.34
CA MET A 30 17.20 -1.62 12.18
C MET A 30 16.25 -1.24 11.03
N LEU A 31 15.32 -0.33 11.32
CA LEU A 31 14.89 0.65 10.32
C LEU A 31 16.11 1.51 9.94
N LEU A 32 16.37 1.65 8.63
CA LEU A 32 17.65 2.12 8.08
C LEU A 32 18.16 3.43 8.66
N LEU A 33 17.28 4.32 9.13
CA LEU A 33 17.64 5.65 9.61
C LEU A 33 17.47 5.83 11.13
N CYS A 34 17.23 4.76 11.90
CA CYS A 34 17.22 4.85 13.36
C CYS A 34 18.54 5.31 13.99
N PRO A 35 19.74 4.89 13.53
CA PRO A 35 21.00 5.42 14.03
C PRO A 35 21.38 6.77 13.41
N ALA A 36 20.59 7.28 12.47
CA ALA A 36 20.88 8.50 11.76
C ALA A 36 20.63 9.75 12.62
N SER A 37 21.34 10.84 12.31
CA SER A 37 21.08 12.14 12.91
C SER A 37 19.67 12.65 12.60
N GLU A 38 19.16 13.54 13.46
CA GLU A 38 17.88 14.21 13.27
C GLU A 38 17.78 14.88 11.88
N CYS A 39 18.85 15.57 11.47
CA CYS A 39 18.97 16.13 10.13
C CYS A 39 18.72 15.11 9.03
N PHE A 40 19.34 13.94 9.13
CA PHE A 40 19.26 12.93 8.08
C PHE A 40 17.87 12.28 8.02
N GLY A 41 17.29 11.95 9.17
CA GLY A 41 15.92 11.43 9.25
C GLY A 41 14.91 12.41 8.66
N ASP A 42 15.00 13.68 9.04
CA ASP A 42 14.09 14.72 8.55
C ASP A 42 14.29 15.01 7.05
N ALA A 43 15.54 15.01 6.57
CA ALA A 43 15.86 15.17 5.15
C ALA A 43 15.32 14.01 4.30
N MET A 44 15.46 12.77 4.75
CA MET A 44 14.89 11.62 4.05
C MET A 44 13.36 11.71 4.02
N ASN A 45 12.75 12.00 5.16
CA ASN A 45 11.30 12.06 5.28
C ASN A 45 10.70 13.16 4.38
N LEU A 46 11.31 14.35 4.36
CA LEU A 46 10.92 15.42 3.45
C LEU A 46 11.09 15.03 1.99
N THR A 47 12.22 14.40 1.65
CA THR A 47 12.48 13.92 0.28
C THR A 47 11.40 12.92 -0.14
N TRP A 48 11.05 11.98 0.72
CA TRP A 48 9.97 11.03 0.44
C TRP A 48 8.63 11.73 0.29
N TYR A 49 8.23 12.54 1.27
CA TYR A 49 6.92 13.17 1.31
C TYR A 49 6.72 14.14 0.15
N GLN A 50 7.73 14.95 -0.18
CA GLN A 50 7.64 15.97 -1.22
C GLN A 50 7.89 15.40 -2.62
N GLU A 51 8.71 14.38 -2.77
CA GLU A 51 9.31 14.07 -4.08
C GLU A 51 9.29 12.60 -4.49
N ALA A 52 8.97 11.68 -3.58
CA ALA A 52 9.04 10.24 -3.88
C ALA A 52 7.83 9.40 -3.45
N ASN A 53 6.86 9.94 -2.70
CA ASN A 53 5.76 9.14 -2.13
C ASN A 53 4.68 8.67 -3.12
N THR A 54 4.69 9.10 -4.37
CA THR A 54 3.75 8.63 -5.40
C THR A 54 4.46 8.42 -6.73
N ALA A 55 3.98 7.47 -7.54
CA ALA A 55 4.56 7.13 -8.84
C ALA A 55 4.64 8.30 -9.84
N LYS A 56 3.88 9.38 -9.62
CA LYS A 56 3.90 10.59 -10.46
C LYS A 56 5.06 11.53 -10.14
N LYS A 57 5.72 11.39 -8.99
CA LYS A 57 6.79 12.29 -8.57
C LYS A 57 8.13 11.85 -9.15
N SER A 58 8.96 12.82 -9.51
CA SER A 58 10.20 12.62 -10.26
C SER A 58 11.22 11.72 -9.56
N TYR A 59 11.19 11.63 -8.23
CA TYR A 59 12.15 10.84 -7.46
C TYR A 59 11.57 9.52 -6.92
N ASN A 60 10.33 9.17 -7.27
CA ASN A 60 9.75 7.89 -6.86
C ASN A 60 10.56 6.70 -7.37
N GLN A 61 10.95 6.70 -8.64
CA GLN A 61 11.74 5.61 -9.21
C GLN A 61 13.09 5.45 -8.51
N ALA A 62 13.80 6.56 -8.24
CA ALA A 62 15.06 6.53 -7.52
C ALA A 62 14.90 5.99 -6.10
N PHE A 63 13.83 6.39 -5.40
CA PHE A 63 13.53 5.87 -4.07
C PHE A 63 13.25 4.35 -4.09
N VAL A 64 12.44 3.89 -5.05
CA VAL A 64 12.15 2.45 -5.22
C VAL A 64 13.43 1.68 -5.58
N GLY A 65 14.21 2.14 -6.54
CA GLY A 65 15.45 1.49 -6.95
C GLY A 65 16.50 1.46 -5.85
N ALA A 66 16.60 2.50 -5.03
CA ALA A 66 17.46 2.54 -3.85
C ALA A 66 17.01 1.53 -2.78
N SER A 67 15.70 1.44 -2.53
CA SER A 67 15.13 0.53 -1.52
C SER A 67 15.27 -0.96 -1.87
N LEU A 68 15.48 -1.28 -3.14
CA LEU A 68 15.67 -2.64 -3.63
C LEU A 68 17.13 -3.05 -3.73
N ASN A 69 18.06 -2.10 -3.54
CA ASN A 69 19.49 -2.36 -3.66
C ASN A 69 20.09 -2.62 -2.28
N GLN A 70 20.47 -3.88 -2.02
CA GLN A 70 21.01 -4.28 -0.71
C GLN A 70 22.27 -3.48 -0.30
N GLU A 71 23.14 -3.13 -1.25
CA GLU A 71 24.32 -2.31 -0.94
C GLU A 71 23.94 -0.88 -0.54
N CYS A 72 22.94 -0.31 -1.19
CA CYS A 72 22.38 0.99 -0.80
C CYS A 72 21.82 0.92 0.62
N LEU A 73 21.00 -0.09 0.90
CA LEU A 73 20.41 -0.31 2.23
C LEU A 73 21.52 -0.43 3.30
N ASN A 74 22.53 -1.26 3.05
CA ASN A 74 23.65 -1.43 3.97
C ASN A 74 24.36 -0.08 4.23
N MET A 75 24.55 0.76 3.21
CA MET A 75 25.22 2.05 3.40
C MET A 75 24.37 3.07 4.15
N MET A 76 23.08 3.14 3.83
CA MET A 76 22.14 4.04 4.51
C MET A 76 21.95 3.66 5.98
N GLN A 77 22.09 2.38 6.31
CA GLN A 77 22.02 1.87 7.69
C GLN A 77 23.16 2.35 8.58
N PHE A 78 24.37 2.54 8.02
CA PHE A 78 25.54 2.97 8.78
C PHE A 78 25.80 4.46 8.69
N ALA A 79 25.15 5.14 7.74
CA ALA A 79 25.30 6.58 7.56
C ALA A 79 24.66 7.37 8.72
N THR A 80 25.44 8.25 9.30
CA THR A 80 25.02 9.12 10.42
C THR A 80 24.47 10.47 9.95
N SER A 81 24.91 10.95 8.79
CA SER A 81 24.45 12.20 8.17
C SER A 81 24.25 12.03 6.66
N PRO A 82 23.56 12.96 5.97
CA PRO A 82 23.44 12.92 4.51
C PRO A 82 24.80 13.03 3.80
N VAL A 83 25.79 13.69 4.42
CA VAL A 83 27.16 13.80 3.91
C VAL A 83 27.87 12.46 4.03
N ASP A 84 27.77 11.82 5.20
CA ASP A 84 28.33 10.49 5.47
C ASP A 84 27.75 9.42 4.53
N ALA A 85 26.45 9.50 4.23
CA ALA A 85 25.82 8.62 3.24
C ALA A 85 26.47 8.73 1.85
N VAL A 86 26.77 9.95 1.39
CA VAL A 86 27.44 10.17 0.10
C VAL A 86 28.91 9.75 0.15
N HIS A 87 29.60 9.98 1.27
CA HIS A 87 30.97 9.51 1.51
C HIS A 87 31.05 7.97 1.41
N LEU A 88 30.18 7.26 2.11
CA LEU A 88 30.12 5.79 2.09
C LEU A 88 29.85 5.24 0.68
N ILE A 89 28.99 5.91 -0.09
CA ILE A 89 28.74 5.59 -1.51
C ILE A 89 30.00 5.81 -2.35
N TYR A 90 30.73 6.91 -2.13
CA TYR A 90 32.00 7.18 -2.82
C TYR A 90 33.03 6.08 -2.54
N THR A 91 33.27 5.76 -1.26
CA THR A 91 34.24 4.73 -0.86
C THR A 91 33.85 3.37 -1.44
N ARG A 92 32.57 2.99 -1.39
CA ARG A 92 32.11 1.70 -1.90
C ARG A 92 32.15 1.61 -3.42
N ASN A 93 31.90 2.70 -4.15
CA ASN A 93 32.02 2.71 -5.63
C ASN A 93 33.46 2.64 -6.14
N SER A 94 34.46 2.83 -5.27
CA SER A 94 35.86 2.57 -5.65
C SER A 94 36.13 1.08 -5.89
N ASP A 95 35.28 0.20 -5.36
CA ASP A 95 35.27 -1.24 -5.64
C ASP A 95 34.15 -1.57 -6.65
N SER A 96 34.54 -1.97 -7.87
CA SER A 96 33.60 -2.27 -8.95
C SER A 96 32.70 -3.48 -8.67
N THR A 97 33.05 -4.32 -7.69
CA THR A 97 32.26 -5.50 -7.31
C THR A 97 31.15 -5.19 -6.31
N LEU A 98 31.21 -4.03 -5.65
CA LEU A 98 30.26 -3.59 -4.61
C LEU A 98 29.57 -2.26 -4.98
N ALA A 99 29.64 -1.85 -6.25
CA ALA A 99 29.13 -0.57 -6.69
C ALA A 99 27.61 -0.43 -6.44
N VAL A 100 27.23 0.72 -5.89
CA VAL A 100 25.84 1.05 -5.58
C VAL A 100 25.12 1.45 -6.87
N ASN A 101 23.84 1.08 -7.02
CA ASN A 101 23.09 1.45 -8.22
C ASN A 101 22.90 2.96 -8.36
N GLU A 102 22.62 3.40 -9.59
CA GLU A 102 22.42 4.82 -9.87
C GLU A 102 21.24 5.43 -9.11
N ASP A 103 20.18 4.65 -8.87
CA ASP A 103 19.02 5.09 -8.10
C ASP A 103 19.38 5.47 -6.65
N CYS A 104 20.28 4.72 -6.00
CA CYS A 104 20.79 5.05 -4.67
C CYS A 104 21.59 6.35 -4.65
N LYS A 105 22.43 6.57 -5.67
CA LYS A 105 23.19 7.82 -5.80
C LYS A 105 22.23 8.99 -6.00
N VAL A 106 21.23 8.85 -6.88
CA VAL A 106 20.23 9.90 -7.12
C VAL A 106 19.47 10.24 -5.85
N LEU A 107 18.99 9.23 -5.10
CA LEU A 107 18.29 9.45 -3.84
C LEU A 107 19.19 10.16 -2.82
N SER A 108 20.41 9.65 -2.60
CA SER A 108 21.32 10.18 -1.57
C SER A 108 21.75 11.62 -1.87
N CYS A 109 22.03 11.93 -3.13
CA CYS A 109 22.31 13.30 -3.55
C CYS A 109 21.10 14.22 -3.35
N ARG A 110 19.88 13.73 -3.58
CA ARG A 110 18.68 14.54 -3.38
C ARG A 110 18.37 14.79 -1.91
N VAL A 111 18.57 13.78 -1.06
CA VAL A 111 18.46 13.94 0.40
C VAL A 111 19.48 14.95 0.90
N LEU A 112 20.73 14.88 0.44
CA LEU A 112 21.77 15.86 0.75
C LEU A 112 21.39 17.28 0.28
N ALA A 113 20.83 17.42 -0.92
CA ALA A 113 20.35 18.72 -1.43
C ALA A 113 19.23 19.31 -0.56
N ASN A 114 18.28 18.46 -0.15
CA ASN A 114 17.19 18.85 0.74
C ASN A 114 17.71 19.27 2.12
N ALA A 115 18.69 18.55 2.66
CA ALA A 115 19.33 18.88 3.93
C ALA A 115 20.11 20.21 3.88
N LEU A 116 20.79 20.51 2.77
CA LEU A 116 21.69 21.66 2.69
C LEU A 116 21.00 22.95 2.21
N TYR A 117 20.05 22.92 1.27
CA TYR A 117 19.62 24.19 0.65
C TYR A 117 18.23 24.22 0.01
N LEU A 118 17.63 23.07 -0.31
CA LEU A 118 16.30 23.08 -0.93
C LEU A 118 15.19 23.35 0.09
N MET A 119 15.32 22.80 1.30
CA MET A 119 14.28 22.85 2.33
C MET A 119 14.66 23.81 3.46
N THR A 120 13.99 24.97 3.52
CA THR A 120 14.17 25.98 4.58
C THR A 120 13.73 25.51 5.95
N ASP A 121 13.03 24.37 6.03
CA ASP A 121 12.68 23.72 7.28
C ASP A 121 13.89 23.04 7.95
N LEU A 122 14.92 22.70 7.17
CA LEU A 122 16.11 21.97 7.64
C LEU A 122 17.35 22.85 7.78
N GLU A 123 17.59 23.71 6.79
CA GLU A 123 18.70 24.67 6.76
C GLU A 123 18.28 25.95 6.02
N ASN A 124 18.69 27.11 6.54
CA ASN A 124 18.30 28.42 6.01
C ASN A 124 19.45 29.44 6.00
N GLY A 125 20.67 29.01 5.73
CA GLY A 125 21.83 29.88 5.53
C GLY A 125 22.18 30.76 6.73
N GLY A 126 22.01 30.22 7.94
CA GLY A 126 22.24 30.93 9.20
C GLY A 126 21.08 31.84 9.65
N ALA A 127 19.96 31.88 8.92
CA ALA A 127 18.70 32.46 9.40
C ALA A 127 17.85 31.39 10.12
N ASN A 128 16.79 31.81 10.81
CA ASN A 128 15.85 30.88 11.45
C ASN A 128 15.17 30.00 10.39
N CYS A 129 15.06 28.70 10.67
CA CYS A 129 14.37 27.77 9.79
C CYS A 129 12.85 27.94 9.86
N THR A 130 12.15 27.49 8.83
CA THR A 130 10.68 27.45 8.77
C THR A 130 10.15 26.12 9.30
N ASN A 131 8.84 25.98 9.48
CA ASN A 131 8.19 24.68 9.73
C ASN A 131 6.99 24.51 8.81
N GLN A 132 7.20 24.80 7.52
CA GLN A 132 6.15 24.80 6.50
C GLN A 132 5.54 23.41 6.31
N PHE A 133 6.37 22.37 6.46
CA PHE A 133 5.97 20.98 6.25
C PHE A 133 5.56 20.26 7.53
N GLN A 134 5.56 20.97 8.67
CA GLN A 134 5.18 20.44 9.99
C GLN A 134 5.97 19.17 10.35
N ILE A 135 7.25 19.13 9.95
CA ILE A 135 8.16 18.04 10.31
C ILE A 135 8.73 18.23 11.72
N LYS A 136 8.81 19.48 12.20
CA LYS A 136 9.25 19.84 13.54
C LYS A 136 8.05 20.09 14.45
N THR A 137 8.26 19.96 15.75
CA THR A 137 7.26 20.40 16.73
C THR A 137 7.06 21.92 16.65
N PRO A 138 5.91 22.45 17.10
CA PRO A 138 5.70 23.90 17.15
C PRO A 138 6.75 24.65 17.97
N GLU A 139 7.34 23.99 18.98
CA GLU A 139 8.38 24.53 19.86
C GLU A 139 9.75 24.62 19.16
N GLU A 140 10.00 23.71 18.22
CA GLU A 140 11.24 23.65 17.42
C GLU A 140 11.07 24.30 16.03
N ALA A 141 9.99 25.06 15.82
CA ALA A 141 9.65 25.57 14.49
C ALA A 141 10.77 26.41 13.86
N SER A 142 11.56 27.13 14.67
CA SER A 142 12.69 27.94 14.22
C SER A 142 14.05 27.24 14.24
N VAL A 143 14.14 26.01 14.77
CA VAL A 143 15.41 25.26 14.88
C VAL A 143 15.79 24.68 13.52
N CYS A 144 17.07 24.77 13.16
CA CYS A 144 17.63 24.21 11.92
C CYS A 144 18.39 22.90 12.22
N PRO A 145 17.74 21.73 12.05
CA PRO A 145 18.35 20.45 12.41
C PRO A 145 19.61 20.14 11.58
N CYS A 146 19.75 20.70 10.38
CA CYS A 146 20.89 20.46 9.49
C CYS A 146 21.99 21.54 9.53
N SER A 147 21.94 22.48 10.48
CA SER A 147 22.88 23.62 10.51
C SER A 147 24.35 23.26 10.75
N SER A 148 24.63 22.11 11.37
CA SER A 148 26.00 21.61 11.54
C SER A 148 26.56 20.93 10.29
N LEU A 149 25.72 20.58 9.32
CA LEU A 149 26.12 19.75 8.17
C LEU A 149 27.15 20.44 7.28
N LEU A 150 27.09 21.77 7.19
CA LEU A 150 28.09 22.56 6.44
C LEU A 150 29.49 22.48 7.04
N ALA A 151 29.61 22.21 8.34
CA ALA A 151 30.92 22.04 9.00
C ALA A 151 31.55 20.67 8.73
N GLU A 152 30.75 19.68 8.29
CA GLU A 152 31.24 18.33 7.93
C GLU A 152 31.87 18.28 6.54
N ILE A 153 31.67 19.32 5.71
CA ILE A 153 32.14 19.33 4.32
C ILE A 153 33.46 20.09 4.21
N ASP A 154 34.57 19.36 4.34
CA ASP A 154 35.91 19.88 4.00
C ASP A 154 36.23 19.73 2.51
N SER A 155 37.42 20.16 2.07
CA SER A 155 37.81 20.08 0.66
C SER A 155 37.89 18.66 0.10
N THR A 156 38.16 17.67 0.97
CA THR A 156 38.25 16.25 0.59
C THR A 156 36.86 15.70 0.38
N VAL A 157 36.00 15.83 1.40
CA VAL A 157 34.60 15.41 1.37
C VAL A 157 33.87 16.09 0.20
N GLN A 158 34.22 17.34 -0.09
CA GLN A 158 33.68 18.05 -1.23
C GLN A 158 34.00 17.37 -2.57
N ALA A 159 35.24 16.94 -2.78
CA ALA A 159 35.63 16.25 -4.01
C ALA A 159 34.89 14.91 -4.18
N GLU A 160 34.60 14.23 -3.07
CA GLU A 160 33.82 12.99 -3.05
C GLU A 160 32.35 13.24 -3.40
N ILE A 161 31.74 14.27 -2.78
CA ILE A 161 30.39 14.72 -3.12
C ILE A 161 30.31 15.10 -4.59
N ASP A 162 31.28 15.84 -5.13
CA ASP A 162 31.31 16.20 -6.54
C ASP A 162 31.46 14.97 -7.45
N SER A 163 32.23 13.98 -7.03
CA SER A 163 32.38 12.73 -7.76
C SER A 163 31.10 11.89 -7.81
N VAL A 164 30.27 11.90 -6.77
CA VAL A 164 29.03 11.11 -6.70
C VAL A 164 27.82 11.89 -7.22
N CYS A 165 27.77 13.19 -6.91
CA CYS A 165 26.60 14.05 -7.06
C CYS A 165 26.78 15.22 -8.02
N GLY A 166 27.99 15.48 -8.54
CA GLY A 166 28.41 16.76 -9.15
C GLY A 166 27.36 17.49 -9.99
N SER A 167 26.80 16.87 -11.04
CA SER A 167 25.79 17.53 -11.89
C SER A 167 24.38 17.59 -11.30
N ARG A 168 24.10 16.77 -10.28
CA ARG A 168 22.77 16.59 -9.67
C ARG A 168 22.48 17.65 -8.61
N LEU A 169 23.48 18.07 -7.83
CA LEU A 169 23.35 19.15 -6.84
C LEU A 169 23.25 20.53 -7.51
N LEU A 170 24.01 20.75 -8.57
CA LEU A 170 24.06 22.03 -9.28
C LEU A 170 22.76 22.41 -10.00
N LYS A 171 21.94 21.42 -10.38
CA LYS A 171 20.70 21.67 -11.12
C LYS A 171 19.63 22.36 -10.26
N ASP A 172 19.67 22.19 -8.94
CA ASP A 172 18.49 22.41 -8.11
C ASP A 172 18.58 23.55 -7.07
N GLY A 173 19.74 24.11 -6.68
CA GLY A 173 19.66 25.12 -5.61
C GLY A 173 20.89 25.90 -5.13
N CYS A 174 21.77 26.37 -6.02
CA CYS A 174 22.89 27.23 -5.62
C CYS A 174 22.57 28.73 -5.38
N GLY A 175 21.31 29.16 -5.52
CA GLY A 175 20.94 30.59 -5.52
C GLY A 175 20.61 31.23 -4.16
N LYS A 176 20.63 30.48 -3.04
CA LYS A 176 20.09 30.95 -1.75
C LYS A 176 21.11 31.51 -0.75
N TYR A 177 22.41 31.34 -0.97
CA TYR A 177 23.45 31.77 -0.02
C TYR A 177 24.13 33.07 -0.45
N ALA A 178 24.35 33.99 0.49
CA ALA A 178 25.04 35.27 0.25
C ALA A 178 26.54 35.10 -0.08
N THR A 179 27.14 34.03 0.42
CA THR A 179 28.42 33.50 -0.05
C THR A 179 28.12 32.17 -0.71
N THR A 180 28.21 32.10 -2.04
CA THR A 180 28.13 30.82 -2.74
C THR A 180 29.24 29.93 -2.20
N PRO A 181 28.93 28.76 -1.62
CA PRO A 181 29.98 27.80 -1.29
C PRO A 181 30.80 27.50 -2.56
N SER A 182 32.09 27.18 -2.40
CA SER A 182 33.00 26.95 -3.53
C SER A 182 32.47 25.92 -4.55
N TRP A 183 31.66 24.97 -4.09
CA TRP A 183 30.99 23.95 -4.90
C TRP A 183 29.84 24.45 -5.77
N CYS A 184 29.25 25.60 -5.45
CA CYS A 184 28.29 26.28 -6.32
C CYS A 184 28.96 27.10 -7.42
N ASN A 185 30.29 27.16 -7.42
CA ASN A 185 31.08 28.00 -8.30
C ASN A 185 31.76 27.20 -9.44
N SER A 186 31.39 25.93 -9.65
CA SER A 186 31.91 25.17 -10.79
C SER A 186 31.37 25.77 -12.09
N THR A 187 32.19 26.59 -12.74
CA THR A 187 31.99 27.30 -14.02
C THR A 187 31.88 26.37 -15.24
N GLY A 188 31.25 25.21 -15.09
CA GLY A 188 31.19 24.14 -16.10
C GLY A 188 29.76 23.73 -16.46
N GLY A 189 28.79 24.64 -16.43
CA GLY A 189 27.43 24.38 -16.89
C GLY A 189 27.37 24.14 -18.40
N ARG A 190 27.68 22.91 -18.86
CA ARG A 190 27.04 22.41 -20.08
C ARG A 190 25.60 22.13 -19.72
N ARG A 191 24.73 23.07 -20.12
CA ARG A 191 23.29 22.89 -20.20
C ARG A 191 23.01 21.65 -21.06
N LEU A 192 22.74 20.52 -20.42
CA LEU A 192 22.22 19.34 -21.09
C LEU A 192 20.70 19.55 -21.17
N ASP A 193 20.26 20.23 -22.22
CA ASP A 193 18.87 20.26 -22.63
C ASP A 193 18.51 18.84 -23.10
N LEU A 194 17.91 18.04 -22.22
CA LEU A 194 17.23 16.80 -22.62
C LEU A 194 16.07 16.52 -21.66
N LEU A 195 14.88 16.55 -22.26
CA LEU A 195 13.57 16.09 -21.78
C LEU A 195 12.84 16.97 -20.76
N GLU A 196 12.71 18.24 -21.10
CA GLU A 196 11.46 18.98 -20.84
C GLU A 196 10.79 19.24 -22.21
N THR A 197 10.19 18.21 -22.77
CA THR A 197 9.31 18.34 -23.94
C THR A 197 7.92 17.88 -23.56
N SER A 198 7.06 18.88 -23.35
CA SER A 198 5.71 19.02 -23.89
C SER A 198 4.69 17.89 -23.68
N GLU A 199 3.59 18.28 -23.04
CA GLU A 199 2.22 17.78 -23.26
C GLU A 199 1.99 16.30 -22.94
N ALA A 200 1.56 16.06 -21.71
CA ALA A 200 0.79 14.89 -21.33
C ALA A 200 -0.55 14.89 -22.10
N THR A 201 -0.49 14.41 -23.34
CA THR A 201 -1.68 13.93 -24.05
C THR A 201 -1.93 12.50 -23.61
N GLU A 202 -3.12 12.26 -23.10
CA GLU A 202 -3.60 10.95 -22.63
C GLU A 202 -3.38 9.88 -23.70
N LEU A 203 -2.55 8.89 -23.39
CA LEU A 203 -2.49 7.61 -24.12
C LEU A 203 -2.87 6.49 -23.14
N PRO A 204 -3.84 5.63 -23.50
CA PRO A 204 -4.30 4.57 -22.62
C PRO A 204 -3.22 3.51 -22.44
N CYS A 205 -2.97 3.12 -21.20
CA CYS A 205 -2.09 2.02 -20.84
C CYS A 205 -2.58 0.72 -21.49
N LYS A 206 -1.93 0.31 -22.59
CA LYS A 206 -1.96 -1.07 -23.07
C LYS A 206 -0.86 -1.82 -22.32
N THR A 207 -1.24 -2.73 -21.45
CA THR A 207 -0.34 -3.65 -20.76
C THR A 207 0.48 -4.44 -21.79
N PRO A 208 1.83 -4.42 -21.75
CA PRO A 208 2.60 -5.38 -22.52
C PRO A 208 2.43 -6.76 -21.88
N SER A 209 1.95 -7.71 -22.69
CA SER A 209 2.01 -9.12 -22.37
C SER A 209 3.49 -9.54 -22.37
N TRP A 210 4.05 -9.73 -21.18
CA TRP A 210 5.34 -10.40 -21.02
C TRP A 210 5.16 -11.87 -21.43
N GLN A 211 5.67 -12.22 -22.61
CA GLN A 211 6.02 -13.60 -22.94
C GLN A 211 7.48 -13.78 -22.53
N GLU A 212 7.74 -14.72 -21.62
CA GLU A 212 9.09 -15.17 -21.29
C GLU A 212 9.74 -15.74 -22.56
N PRO A 213 10.92 -15.26 -22.97
CA PRO A 213 11.69 -15.91 -24.03
C PRO A 213 12.19 -17.27 -23.53
N ALA A 214 11.72 -18.35 -24.16
CA ALA A 214 11.96 -19.75 -23.79
C ALA A 214 13.39 -20.27 -24.05
N GLU A 215 14.39 -19.41 -24.32
CA GLU A 215 15.71 -19.87 -24.82
C GLU A 215 16.92 -19.47 -23.96
N LEU A 216 16.75 -18.82 -22.80
CA LEU A 216 17.90 -18.55 -21.90
C LEU A 216 18.07 -19.55 -20.74
N ALA A 217 17.15 -20.51 -20.58
CA ALA A 217 17.21 -21.49 -19.48
C ALA A 217 18.19 -22.66 -19.71
N SER A 218 18.75 -22.81 -20.91
CA SER A 218 19.59 -23.97 -21.27
C SER A 218 21.10 -23.72 -21.18
N PHE A 219 21.56 -22.49 -20.97
CA PHE A 219 23.00 -22.17 -20.93
C PHE A 219 23.59 -21.89 -19.53
N LEU A 220 22.77 -21.88 -18.48
CA LEU A 220 23.25 -21.62 -17.10
C LEU A 220 23.28 -22.85 -16.20
N ASN A 221 22.90 -24.03 -16.70
CA ASN A 221 23.00 -25.26 -15.94
C ASN A 221 24.23 -26.07 -16.36
N VAL A 222 24.90 -26.65 -15.37
CA VAL A 222 26.03 -27.59 -15.47
C VAL A 222 27.42 -26.95 -15.49
N SER A 223 27.82 -26.26 -14.40
CA SER A 223 29.20 -26.37 -13.82
C SER A 223 29.46 -25.52 -12.55
N SER A 224 28.65 -24.51 -12.25
CA SER A 224 28.96 -23.55 -11.15
C SER A 224 28.60 -24.04 -9.73
N GLU A 225 27.52 -24.81 -9.53
CA GLU A 225 27.07 -25.19 -8.18
C GLU A 225 28.04 -26.14 -7.45
N ARG A 226 28.83 -26.95 -8.16
CA ARG A 226 29.81 -27.84 -7.52
C ARG A 226 31.08 -27.12 -7.06
N GLN A 227 31.41 -25.94 -7.60
CA GLN A 227 32.60 -25.21 -7.15
C GLN A 227 32.32 -24.26 -5.97
N LEU A 228 31.07 -23.80 -5.77
CA LEU A 228 30.72 -22.96 -4.61
C LEU A 228 30.42 -23.74 -3.32
N GLN A 229 30.02 -25.02 -3.41
CA GLN A 229 29.80 -25.85 -2.22
C GLN A 229 31.10 -26.38 -1.59
N GLN A 230 32.23 -26.33 -2.31
CA GLN A 230 33.49 -26.93 -1.86
C GLN A 230 34.51 -25.92 -1.30
N VAL A 231 34.24 -24.61 -1.37
CA VAL A 231 35.19 -23.55 -0.93
C VAL A 231 35.00 -23.10 0.53
N ASN A 232 33.92 -23.49 1.23
CA ASN A 232 33.62 -22.96 2.57
C ASN A 232 33.41 -24.03 3.66
N SER A 233 34.23 -25.07 3.69
CA SER A 233 34.23 -26.02 4.83
C SER A 233 34.79 -25.41 6.13
N ASP A 234 35.65 -24.38 6.02
CA ASP A 234 36.38 -23.77 7.14
C ASP A 234 35.77 -22.45 7.64
N ALA A 235 34.74 -21.94 6.96
CA ALA A 235 34.00 -20.75 7.39
C ALA A 235 33.14 -21.04 8.63
N PRO A 236 33.01 -20.11 9.58
CA PRO A 236 32.16 -20.30 10.75
C PRO A 236 30.69 -20.52 10.36
N PRO A 237 29.93 -21.33 11.10
CA PRO A 237 28.51 -21.51 10.87
C PRO A 237 27.72 -20.25 11.27
N TRP A 238 26.54 -20.08 10.66
CA TRP A 238 25.59 -19.04 11.06
C TRP A 238 25.11 -19.25 12.50
N THR A 239 25.20 -18.21 13.32
CA THR A 239 24.59 -18.19 14.66
C THR A 239 23.16 -17.70 14.53
N VAL A 240 22.20 -18.55 14.90
CA VAL A 240 20.77 -18.28 14.73
C VAL A 240 20.11 -18.18 16.09
N GLY A 241 19.55 -17.01 16.39
CA GLY A 241 18.78 -16.74 17.60
C GLY A 241 17.37 -17.35 17.56
N PRO A 242 16.66 -17.34 18.71
CA PRO A 242 15.26 -17.75 18.75
C PRO A 242 14.39 -16.80 17.92
N TRP A 243 13.26 -17.31 17.44
CA TRP A 243 12.23 -16.47 16.82
C TRP A 243 11.62 -15.50 17.84
N SER A 244 11.45 -14.25 17.43
CA SER A 244 10.72 -13.24 18.17
C SER A 244 9.22 -13.58 18.22
N THR A 245 8.50 -12.87 19.08
CA THR A 245 7.04 -12.93 19.15
C THR A 245 6.43 -12.49 17.82
N CYS A 246 5.38 -13.19 17.38
CA CYS A 246 4.68 -12.87 16.15
C CYS A 246 4.09 -11.47 16.19
N LYS A 247 4.52 -10.58 15.28
CA LYS A 247 3.99 -9.21 15.13
C LYS A 247 2.97 -9.19 14.00
N CYS A 248 1.82 -8.56 14.25
CA CYS A 248 0.66 -8.57 13.35
C CYS A 248 0.36 -7.13 12.92
N PHE A 249 0.81 -6.76 11.72
CA PHE A 249 0.76 -5.37 11.26
C PHE A 249 -0.58 -4.97 10.65
N GLU A 250 -1.32 -5.93 10.09
CA GLU A 250 -2.61 -5.67 9.47
C GLU A 250 -3.62 -6.79 9.74
N GLN A 251 -4.89 -6.42 9.79
CA GLN A 251 -6.02 -7.35 9.78
C GLN A 251 -5.98 -8.21 8.53
N CYS A 252 -6.20 -9.52 8.71
CA CYS A 252 -6.31 -10.49 7.62
C CYS A 252 -5.01 -10.81 6.87
N MET A 253 -3.86 -10.43 7.42
CA MET A 253 -2.56 -10.84 6.88
C MET A 253 -1.81 -11.72 7.89
N PRO A 254 -0.94 -12.65 7.41
CA PRO A 254 -0.04 -13.37 8.29
C PRO A 254 0.83 -12.36 9.04
N GLY A 255 1.07 -12.64 10.31
CA GLY A 255 2.07 -11.91 11.07
C GLY A 255 3.47 -12.30 10.62
N LEU A 256 4.45 -11.52 11.04
CA LEU A 256 5.85 -11.83 10.82
C LEU A 256 6.55 -11.95 12.17
N ARG A 257 7.42 -12.95 12.28
CA ARG A 257 8.40 -13.06 13.35
C ARG A 257 9.78 -13.02 12.75
N SER A 258 10.68 -12.35 13.44
CA SER A 258 12.08 -12.20 13.04
C SER A 258 12.97 -13.02 13.97
N ARG A 259 14.17 -13.36 13.53
CA ARG A 259 15.21 -13.90 14.41
C ARG A 259 16.55 -13.30 14.03
N ILE A 260 17.42 -13.22 15.02
CA ILE A 260 18.78 -12.74 14.82
C ILE A 260 19.55 -13.82 14.06
N VAL A 261 20.16 -13.45 12.94
CA VAL A 261 21.05 -14.32 12.16
C VAL A 261 22.37 -13.59 12.03
N GLN A 262 23.39 -14.08 12.72
CA GLN A 262 24.71 -13.46 12.79
C GLN A 262 25.78 -14.37 12.21
N CYS A 263 26.71 -13.77 11.49
CA CYS A 263 27.93 -14.45 11.05
C CYS A 263 29.09 -14.03 11.95
N GLY A 264 29.79 -15.01 12.54
CA GLY A 264 30.97 -14.75 13.37
C GLY A 264 32.25 -14.44 12.57
N GLY A 265 32.16 -14.26 11.26
CA GLY A 265 33.29 -13.99 10.36
C GLY A 265 32.88 -13.15 9.15
N SER A 266 33.82 -12.88 8.24
CA SER A 266 33.56 -12.14 7.00
C SER A 266 32.76 -12.96 5.96
N VAL A 267 32.81 -14.29 6.05
CA VAL A 267 32.04 -15.23 5.24
C VAL A 267 31.60 -16.38 6.13
N CYS A 268 30.32 -16.77 6.05
CA CYS A 268 29.77 -17.90 6.79
C CYS A 268 29.48 -19.09 5.88
N ARG A 269 29.48 -20.28 6.48
CA ARG A 269 29.23 -21.53 5.75
C ARG A 269 27.77 -21.64 5.33
N GLY A 270 27.55 -21.79 4.02
CA GLY A 270 26.23 -21.97 3.41
C GLY A 270 25.45 -20.66 3.22
N SER A 271 24.26 -20.76 2.61
CA SER A 271 23.37 -19.62 2.43
C SER A 271 22.84 -19.12 3.77
N GLN A 272 22.62 -17.80 3.87
CA GLN A 272 22.06 -17.19 5.06
C GLN A 272 20.68 -17.83 5.38
N PRO A 273 20.49 -18.36 6.60
CA PRO A 273 19.19 -18.88 7.00
C PRO A 273 18.17 -17.73 7.11
N GLU A 274 16.90 -18.02 6.83
CA GLU A 274 15.83 -17.01 6.84
C GLU A 274 15.80 -16.22 8.15
N SER A 275 15.87 -14.90 8.06
CA SER A 275 15.80 -13.98 9.20
C SER A 275 14.35 -13.62 9.57
N THR A 276 13.40 -13.88 8.67
CA THR A 276 11.97 -13.60 8.83
C THR A 276 11.14 -14.82 8.45
N GLN A 277 10.04 -15.05 9.17
CA GLN A 277 9.10 -16.12 8.89
C GLN A 277 7.66 -15.66 9.14
N GLU A 278 6.75 -16.13 8.30
CA GLU A 278 5.31 -15.97 8.53
C GLU A 278 4.85 -16.71 9.79
N CYS A 279 3.94 -16.09 10.52
CA CYS A 279 3.33 -16.66 11.71
C CYS A 279 1.84 -16.31 11.77
N THR A 280 1.06 -17.17 12.41
CA THR A 280 -0.39 -16.99 12.54
C THR A 280 -0.72 -16.23 13.82
N CYS A 281 -1.37 -15.07 13.66
CA CYS A 281 -1.85 -14.29 14.79
C CYS A 281 -3.22 -14.78 15.24
N SER A 282 -3.34 -15.18 16.51
CA SER A 282 -4.59 -15.69 17.10
C SER A 282 -5.72 -14.67 17.22
N HIS A 283 -5.46 -13.38 16.97
CA HIS A 283 -6.46 -12.33 17.13
C HIS A 283 -6.61 -11.42 15.89
N CYS A 284 -5.52 -11.10 15.17
CA CYS A 284 -5.56 -10.22 13.99
C CYS A 284 -5.59 -10.95 12.63
N ALA A 285 -5.04 -12.16 12.55
CA ALA A 285 -4.98 -12.92 11.29
C ALA A 285 -6.19 -13.84 11.09
N LEU A 286 -7.08 -13.96 12.08
CA LEU A 286 -8.29 -14.78 12.02
C LEU A 286 -9.41 -14.11 11.21
N CYS A 287 -9.10 -13.77 9.96
CA CYS A 287 -10.07 -13.28 8.99
C CYS A 287 -10.84 -14.36 8.27
N GLN A 288 -10.66 -15.63 8.65
CA GLN A 288 -11.48 -16.73 8.17
C GLN A 288 -12.98 -16.39 8.25
N HIS A 289 -13.41 -15.69 9.30
CA HIS A 289 -14.80 -15.23 9.43
C HIS A 289 -15.16 -14.14 8.41
N ALA A 290 -14.32 -13.12 8.21
CA ALA A 290 -14.57 -12.05 7.26
C ALA A 290 -14.57 -12.55 5.81
N GLU A 291 -13.61 -13.42 5.47
CA GLU A 291 -13.48 -14.04 4.15
C GLU A 291 -14.67 -14.95 3.83
N ILE A 292 -15.08 -15.81 4.78
CA ILE A 292 -16.27 -16.65 4.62
C ILE A 292 -17.51 -15.76 4.40
N VAL A 293 -17.69 -14.71 5.20
CA VAL A 293 -18.85 -13.83 5.07
C VAL A 293 -18.83 -13.09 3.72
N LEU A 294 -17.68 -12.58 3.27
CA LEU A 294 -17.51 -11.96 1.96
C LEU A 294 -17.83 -12.93 0.81
N HIS A 295 -17.36 -14.18 0.89
CA HIS A 295 -17.67 -15.19 -0.11
C HIS A 295 -19.16 -15.54 -0.16
N ILE A 296 -19.80 -15.73 0.99
CA ILE A 296 -21.24 -15.98 1.06
C ILE A 296 -22.01 -14.79 0.49
N SER A 297 -21.62 -13.56 0.87
CA SER A 297 -22.20 -12.33 0.33
C SER A 297 -22.03 -12.23 -1.18
N LEU A 298 -20.87 -12.59 -1.73
CA LEU A 298 -20.62 -12.59 -3.17
C LEU A 298 -21.61 -13.52 -3.90
N ILE A 299 -21.73 -14.78 -3.42
CA ILE A 299 -22.62 -15.78 -4.01
C ILE A 299 -24.08 -15.31 -3.96
N ILE A 300 -24.53 -14.78 -2.82
CA ILE A 300 -25.90 -14.30 -2.67
C ILE A 300 -26.15 -13.13 -3.62
N ASN A 301 -25.30 -12.11 -3.65
CA ASN A 301 -25.50 -10.94 -4.51
C ASN A 301 -25.51 -11.31 -6.01
N PHE A 302 -24.62 -12.21 -6.46
CA PHE A 302 -24.64 -12.70 -7.83
C PHE A 302 -25.91 -13.50 -8.16
N SER A 303 -26.35 -14.36 -7.23
CA SER A 303 -27.60 -15.10 -7.40
C SER A 303 -28.81 -14.17 -7.48
N GLN A 304 -28.83 -13.10 -6.67
CA GLN A 304 -29.88 -12.09 -6.68
C GLN A 304 -29.90 -11.31 -8.00
N ALA A 305 -28.73 -10.91 -8.52
CA ALA A 305 -28.65 -10.25 -9.81
C ALA A 305 -29.19 -11.13 -10.95
N GLY A 306 -28.84 -12.43 -10.95
CA GLY A 306 -29.36 -13.40 -11.92
C GLY A 306 -30.87 -13.59 -11.80
N MET A 307 -31.37 -13.73 -10.57
CA MET A 307 -32.81 -13.85 -10.29
C MET A 307 -33.58 -12.60 -10.75
N ALA A 308 -33.08 -11.40 -10.44
CA ALA A 308 -33.69 -10.14 -10.85
C ALA A 308 -33.71 -9.98 -12.38
N LEU A 309 -32.64 -10.39 -13.07
CA LEU A 309 -32.59 -10.39 -14.53
C LEU A 309 -33.64 -11.33 -15.13
N ILE A 310 -33.74 -12.56 -14.63
CA ILE A 310 -34.74 -13.55 -15.08
C ILE A 310 -36.15 -13.01 -14.85
N LEU A 311 -36.41 -12.42 -13.69
CA LEU A 311 -37.71 -11.81 -13.36
C LEU A 311 -38.03 -10.65 -14.30
N GLY A 312 -37.06 -9.77 -14.56
CA GLY A 312 -37.21 -8.65 -15.49
C GLY A 312 -37.52 -9.10 -16.92
N LEU A 313 -36.81 -10.11 -17.42
CA LEU A 313 -37.06 -10.70 -18.73
C LEU A 313 -38.45 -11.37 -18.80
N ALA A 314 -38.84 -12.11 -17.75
CA ALA A 314 -40.14 -12.77 -17.71
C ALA A 314 -41.29 -11.75 -17.67
N LEU A 315 -41.18 -10.71 -16.84
CA LEU A 315 -42.17 -9.63 -16.77
C LEU A 315 -42.24 -8.85 -18.09
N GLY A 316 -41.10 -8.56 -18.73
CA GLY A 316 -41.06 -7.94 -20.05
C GLY A 316 -41.74 -8.79 -21.13
N TYR A 317 -41.48 -10.11 -21.12
CA TYR A 317 -42.14 -11.06 -22.00
C TYR A 317 -43.66 -11.07 -21.79
N PHE A 318 -44.13 -11.22 -20.55
CA PHE A 318 -45.57 -11.20 -20.24
C PHE A 318 -46.22 -9.85 -20.55
N GLY A 319 -45.52 -8.74 -20.37
CA GLY A 319 -45.99 -7.40 -20.74
C GLY A 319 -46.15 -7.21 -22.25
N SER A 320 -45.38 -7.96 -23.06
CA SER A 320 -45.47 -7.91 -24.53
C SER A 320 -46.57 -8.81 -25.13
N LEU A 321 -47.15 -9.72 -24.33
CA LEU A 321 -48.18 -10.62 -24.80
C LEU A 321 -49.55 -9.92 -24.85
N GLY A 322 -50.13 -9.85 -26.05
CA GLY A 322 -51.53 -9.40 -26.24
C GLY A 322 -52.54 -10.40 -25.65
N GLU A 323 -53.73 -9.90 -25.30
CA GLU A 323 -54.78 -10.64 -24.58
C GLU A 323 -55.17 -11.97 -25.25
N GLU A 324 -55.18 -12.00 -26.58
CA GLU A 324 -55.55 -13.17 -27.37
C GLU A 324 -54.56 -14.34 -27.35
N LYS A 325 -53.29 -14.10 -26.95
CA LYS A 325 -52.30 -15.18 -26.76
C LYS A 325 -52.38 -15.86 -25.39
N LEU A 326 -53.13 -15.31 -24.43
CA LEU A 326 -53.29 -15.91 -23.10
C LEU A 326 -54.18 -17.16 -23.08
N ILE A 327 -54.89 -17.47 -24.18
CA ILE A 327 -55.81 -18.61 -24.25
C ILE A 327 -55.05 -19.95 -24.40
N LYS A 328 -53.84 -19.95 -25.00
CA LYS A 328 -53.00 -21.15 -25.17
C LYS A 328 -51.64 -20.97 -24.52
N ILE A 329 -51.59 -21.09 -23.19
CA ILE A 329 -50.36 -20.94 -22.41
C ILE A 329 -49.50 -22.20 -22.54
N SER A 330 -48.31 -22.05 -23.14
CA SER A 330 -47.27 -23.09 -23.22
C SER A 330 -46.77 -23.53 -21.83
N LEU A 331 -46.24 -24.74 -21.71
CA LEU A 331 -45.65 -25.23 -20.45
C LEU A 331 -44.54 -24.31 -19.91
N LEU A 332 -43.69 -23.79 -20.79
CA LEU A 332 -42.64 -22.82 -20.47
C LEU A 332 -43.21 -21.53 -19.87
N SER A 333 -44.33 -21.02 -20.41
CA SER A 333 -45.00 -19.84 -19.86
C SER A 333 -45.62 -20.12 -18.49
N LYS A 334 -46.10 -21.35 -18.23
CA LYS A 334 -46.58 -21.74 -16.89
C LYS A 334 -45.44 -21.78 -15.87
N LEU A 335 -44.29 -22.32 -16.24
CA LEU A 335 -43.06 -22.30 -15.44
C LEU A 335 -42.61 -20.86 -15.16
N ALA A 336 -42.54 -20.00 -16.18
CA ALA A 336 -42.21 -18.59 -16.00
C ALA A 336 -43.17 -17.88 -15.05
N GLY A 337 -44.49 -18.13 -15.16
CA GLY A 337 -45.48 -17.59 -14.23
C GLY A 337 -45.29 -18.07 -12.79
N PHE A 338 -44.90 -19.33 -12.59
CA PHE A 338 -44.54 -19.86 -11.27
C PHE A 338 -43.32 -19.15 -10.68
N PHE A 339 -42.28 -18.91 -11.49
CA PHE A 339 -41.10 -18.14 -11.06
C PHE A 339 -41.47 -16.69 -10.75
N CYS A 340 -42.21 -15.99 -11.61
CA CYS A 340 -42.64 -14.62 -11.36
C CYS A 340 -43.42 -14.44 -10.05
N LYS A 341 -44.12 -15.48 -9.60
CA LYS A 341 -44.89 -15.45 -8.34
C LYS A 341 -44.06 -15.72 -7.09
N ASN A 342 -43.12 -16.67 -7.15
CA ASN A 342 -42.39 -17.12 -5.96
C ASN A 342 -41.03 -16.42 -5.79
N LEU A 343 -40.40 -16.03 -6.89
CA LEU A 343 -39.06 -15.47 -6.92
C LEU A 343 -38.94 -14.10 -6.20
N PRO A 344 -39.95 -13.19 -6.24
CA PRO A 344 -39.91 -11.96 -5.43
C PRO A 344 -39.85 -12.22 -3.92
N MET A 345 -40.51 -13.28 -3.42
CA MET A 345 -40.44 -13.63 -2.00
C MET A 345 -39.04 -14.13 -1.63
N LEU A 346 -38.43 -14.96 -2.49
CA LEU A 346 -37.09 -15.48 -2.29
C LEU A 346 -36.04 -14.36 -2.34
N GLU A 347 -36.22 -13.40 -3.26
CA GLU A 347 -35.35 -12.24 -3.41
C GLU A 347 -35.36 -11.36 -2.16
N ASN A 348 -36.55 -11.07 -1.60
CA ASN A 348 -36.68 -10.30 -0.36
C ASN A 348 -36.05 -11.04 0.84
N LEU A 349 -36.15 -12.38 0.89
CA LEU A 349 -35.50 -13.17 1.94
C LEU A 349 -33.97 -13.11 1.81
N ALA A 350 -33.46 -13.24 0.59
CA ALA A 350 -32.03 -13.08 0.30
C ALA A 350 -31.53 -11.67 0.67
N ASP A 351 -32.32 -10.62 0.43
CA ASP A 351 -31.97 -9.25 0.83
C ASP A 351 -31.85 -9.08 2.34
N LEU A 352 -32.72 -9.75 3.10
CA LEU A 352 -32.67 -9.75 4.57
C LEU A 352 -31.42 -10.46 5.08
N VAL A 353 -31.06 -11.60 4.46
CA VAL A 353 -29.82 -12.33 4.78
C VAL A 353 -28.60 -11.48 4.44
N SER A 354 -28.57 -10.86 3.26
CA SER A 354 -27.51 -9.95 2.84
C SER A 354 -27.34 -8.78 3.82
N LEU A 355 -28.44 -8.19 4.29
CA LEU A 355 -28.39 -7.14 5.33
C LEU A 355 -27.73 -7.67 6.62
N GLY A 356 -28.13 -8.85 7.09
CA GLY A 356 -27.53 -9.47 8.28
C GLY A 356 -26.02 -9.67 8.12
N LEU A 357 -25.59 -10.16 6.95
CA LEU A 357 -24.16 -10.35 6.64
C LEU A 357 -23.40 -9.02 6.58
N PHE A 358 -23.97 -7.97 5.98
CA PHE A 358 -23.34 -6.65 5.92
C PHE A 358 -23.24 -5.99 7.30
N VAL A 359 -24.29 -6.07 8.12
CA VAL A 359 -24.25 -5.58 9.51
C VAL A 359 -23.19 -6.33 10.29
N TRP A 360 -23.10 -7.66 10.12
CA TRP A 360 -22.06 -8.46 10.74
C TRP A 360 -20.65 -8.07 10.28
N LEU A 361 -20.44 -7.84 8.98
CA LEU A 361 -19.18 -7.34 8.42
C LEU A 361 -18.78 -5.99 9.02
N VAL A 362 -19.74 -5.06 9.15
CA VAL A 362 -19.50 -3.76 9.79
C VAL A 362 -19.12 -3.93 11.25
N ILE A 363 -19.80 -4.82 11.98
CA ILE A 363 -19.48 -5.13 13.37
C ILE A 363 -18.04 -5.61 13.50
N ILE A 364 -17.64 -6.65 12.76
CA ILE A 364 -16.28 -7.21 12.90
C ILE A 364 -15.18 -6.25 12.43
N THR A 365 -15.49 -5.33 11.50
CA THR A 365 -14.50 -4.41 10.93
C THR A 365 -14.36 -3.12 11.73
N TYR A 366 -15.48 -2.56 12.23
CA TYR A 366 -15.52 -1.22 12.84
C TYR A 366 -15.73 -1.21 14.36
N ILE A 367 -16.31 -2.24 14.97
CA ILE A 367 -16.54 -2.23 16.43
C ILE A 367 -15.24 -2.36 17.24
N PRO A 368 -14.32 -3.29 16.92
CA PRO A 368 -13.06 -3.41 17.64
C PRO A 368 -12.24 -2.11 17.74
N PRO A 369 -12.10 -1.26 16.70
CA PRO A 369 -11.41 0.02 16.83
C PRO A 369 -12.18 1.07 17.65
N ILE A 370 -13.52 1.03 17.72
CA ILE A 370 -14.32 2.00 18.49
C ILE A 370 -14.15 1.81 20.00
N PHE A 371 -13.96 0.58 20.46
CA PHE A 371 -13.83 0.27 21.89
C PHE A 371 -12.41 0.42 22.44
N GLU A 372 -11.46 0.97 21.66
CA GLU A 372 -10.07 1.21 22.06
C GLU A 372 -9.51 0.12 23.00
N LEU A 373 -9.65 -1.14 22.60
CA LEU A 373 -8.97 -2.23 23.30
C LEU A 373 -7.47 -1.98 23.11
N TYR A 374 -6.86 -1.36 24.11
CA TYR A 374 -5.50 -0.77 24.14
C TYR A 374 -4.39 -1.72 23.65
N TRP A 375 -4.72 -3.02 23.58
CA TRP A 375 -3.86 -4.13 23.20
C TRP A 375 -3.86 -4.42 21.68
N MET A 376 -4.58 -3.64 20.86
CA MET A 376 -4.84 -3.95 19.44
C MET A 376 -4.68 -2.78 18.45
N GLN A 377 -3.98 -1.70 18.79
CA GLN A 377 -3.93 -0.49 17.94
C GLN A 377 -3.43 -0.74 16.49
N ASP A 378 -2.56 -1.73 16.28
CA ASP A 378 -2.03 -2.09 14.96
C ASP A 378 -2.96 -2.97 14.12
N CYS A 379 -3.96 -3.59 14.75
CA CYS A 379 -4.82 -4.58 14.08
C CYS A 379 -5.76 -3.94 13.03
N PHE A 380 -6.00 -2.63 13.06
CA PHE A 380 -7.18 -2.04 12.42
C PHE A 380 -6.95 -1.28 11.11
N LYS A 381 -5.73 -1.28 10.56
CA LYS A 381 -5.36 -0.42 9.40
C LYS A 381 -5.65 -1.00 8.01
N ASN A 382 -6.44 -2.06 7.88
CA ASN A 382 -6.76 -2.60 6.56
C ASN A 382 -7.81 -1.71 5.85
N GLU A 383 -7.33 -0.71 5.09
CA GLU A 383 -8.19 0.20 4.31
C GLU A 383 -9.00 -0.55 3.26
N LEU A 384 -8.42 -1.58 2.63
CA LEU A 384 -9.09 -2.36 1.60
C LEU A 384 -10.33 -3.05 2.16
N LEU A 385 -10.21 -3.72 3.32
CA LEU A 385 -11.33 -4.39 3.96
C LEU A 385 -12.45 -3.40 4.34
N ARG A 386 -12.09 -2.23 4.87
CA ARG A 386 -13.05 -1.16 5.20
C ARG A 386 -13.79 -0.67 3.96
N VAL A 387 -13.07 -0.40 2.87
CA VAL A 387 -13.65 0.00 1.58
C VAL A 387 -14.57 -1.10 1.05
N SER A 388 -14.10 -2.36 1.04
CA SER A 388 -14.87 -3.53 0.59
C SER A 388 -16.12 -3.79 1.43
N CYS A 389 -16.16 -3.40 2.71
CA CYS A 389 -17.38 -3.49 3.53
C CYS A 389 -18.33 -2.30 3.30
N SER A 390 -17.79 -1.10 3.08
CA SER A 390 -18.59 0.12 2.91
C SER A 390 -19.36 0.15 1.58
N ILE A 391 -18.76 -0.35 0.50
CA ILE A 391 -19.37 -0.34 -0.84
C ILE A 391 -20.67 -1.15 -0.89
N PRO A 392 -20.71 -2.43 -0.46
CA PRO A 392 -21.94 -3.22 -0.47
C PRO A 392 -23.03 -2.64 0.43
N LEU A 393 -22.65 -2.08 1.59
CA LEU A 393 -23.60 -1.41 2.48
C LEU A 393 -24.25 -0.19 1.80
N LEU A 394 -23.45 0.64 1.14
CA LEU A 394 -23.94 1.79 0.36
C LEU A 394 -24.86 1.34 -0.77
N LEU A 395 -24.48 0.30 -1.53
CA LEU A 395 -25.31 -0.25 -2.59
C LEU A 395 -26.65 -0.80 -2.05
N TRP A 396 -26.63 -1.47 -0.90
CA TRP A 396 -27.83 -1.96 -0.24
C TRP A 396 -28.75 -0.81 0.22
N LEU A 397 -28.17 0.26 0.79
CA LEU A 397 -28.93 1.47 1.15
C LEU A 397 -29.55 2.14 -0.09
N CYS A 398 -28.78 2.25 -1.19
CA CYS A 398 -29.29 2.76 -2.46
C CYS A 398 -30.46 1.91 -2.98
N ARG A 399 -30.34 0.57 -2.94
CA ARG A 399 -31.42 -0.35 -3.32
C ARG A 399 -32.68 -0.13 -2.48
N LEU A 400 -32.54 0.03 -1.16
CA LEU A 400 -33.66 0.30 -0.26
C LEU A 400 -34.34 1.65 -0.57
N MET A 401 -33.55 2.68 -0.87
CA MET A 401 -34.07 3.99 -1.26
C MET A 401 -34.80 3.93 -2.60
N LEU A 402 -34.23 3.25 -3.59
CA LEU A 402 -34.87 3.00 -4.89
C LEU A 402 -36.17 2.20 -4.74
N GLY A 403 -36.19 1.16 -3.91
CA GLY A 403 -37.40 0.38 -3.62
C GLY A 403 -38.52 1.21 -3.01
N ARG A 404 -38.17 2.11 -2.06
CA ARG A 404 -39.12 3.07 -1.48
C ARG A 404 -39.62 4.10 -2.48
N CYS A 405 -38.74 4.64 -3.32
CA CYS A 405 -39.12 5.55 -4.40
C CYS A 405 -40.05 4.87 -5.40
N ALA A 406 -39.69 3.67 -5.88
CA ALA A 406 -40.51 2.88 -6.80
C ALA A 406 -41.91 2.67 -6.21
N LYS A 407 -42.02 2.21 -4.97
CA LYS A 407 -43.32 2.03 -4.30
C LYS A 407 -44.18 3.29 -4.24
N ARG A 408 -43.56 4.46 -4.15
CA ARG A 408 -44.27 5.74 -4.07
C ARG A 408 -44.71 6.25 -5.44
N TYR A 409 -43.92 6.02 -6.49
CA TYR A 409 -44.11 6.64 -7.80
C TYR A 409 -44.60 5.69 -8.90
N THR A 410 -44.45 4.38 -8.74
CA THR A 410 -44.92 3.39 -9.72
C THR A 410 -46.19 2.70 -9.23
N ARG A 411 -47.15 2.52 -10.14
CA ARG A 411 -48.35 1.71 -9.85
C ARG A 411 -47.92 0.25 -9.84
N VAL A 412 -48.30 -0.48 -8.79
CA VAL A 412 -48.08 -1.92 -8.71
C VAL A 412 -48.85 -2.58 -9.86
N PRO A 413 -48.18 -3.34 -10.74
CA PRO A 413 -48.87 -4.02 -11.82
C PRO A 413 -49.88 -5.02 -11.23
N PRO A 414 -51.07 -5.18 -11.84
CA PRO A 414 -52.17 -5.97 -11.27
C PRO A 414 -51.79 -7.44 -11.03
N GLN A 415 -50.80 -7.94 -11.78
CA GLN A 415 -50.25 -9.30 -11.68
C GLN A 415 -49.54 -9.58 -10.34
N LEU A 416 -49.06 -8.53 -9.67
CA LEU A 416 -48.32 -8.60 -8.40
C LEU A 416 -49.19 -8.18 -7.20
N TYR A 417 -50.48 -7.92 -7.40
CA TYR A 417 -51.37 -7.51 -6.32
C TYR A 417 -51.76 -8.69 -5.45
N SER A 418 -51.20 -8.76 -4.23
CA SER A 418 -51.61 -9.72 -3.20
C SER A 418 -52.57 -9.05 -2.19
N PRO A 419 -53.78 -9.61 -1.94
CA PRO A 419 -54.69 -9.04 -0.96
C PRO A 419 -54.13 -9.17 0.47
N VAL A 420 -54.35 -8.13 1.29
CA VAL A 420 -53.83 -8.07 2.67
C VAL A 420 -54.48 -9.16 3.54
N ARG A 421 -53.73 -10.23 3.83
CA ARG A 421 -54.14 -11.25 4.81
C ARG A 421 -53.83 -10.78 6.23
N ARG A 422 -54.76 -10.96 7.18
CA ARG A 422 -54.53 -10.67 8.61
C ARG A 422 -53.54 -11.70 9.17
N LEU A 423 -52.31 -11.27 9.42
CA LEU A 423 -51.25 -12.09 10.03
C LEU A 423 -51.11 -11.77 11.53
N PRO A 424 -50.59 -12.72 12.34
CA PRO A 424 -50.25 -12.51 13.74
C PRO A 424 -49.33 -11.30 13.96
N MET A 425 -49.39 -10.67 15.14
CA MET A 425 -48.78 -9.36 15.40
C MET A 425 -47.26 -9.30 15.10
N GLY A 426 -46.48 -10.33 15.48
CA GLY A 426 -45.03 -10.37 15.19
C GLY A 426 -44.70 -10.50 13.70
N ILE A 427 -45.46 -11.31 12.97
CA ILE A 427 -45.29 -11.48 11.51
C ILE A 427 -45.73 -10.21 10.77
N ARG A 428 -46.61 -9.39 11.37
CA ARG A 428 -47.08 -8.14 10.79
C ARG A 428 -45.96 -7.11 10.63
N HIS A 429 -45.05 -7.00 11.60
CA HIS A 429 -43.90 -6.09 11.52
C HIS A 429 -42.87 -6.57 10.49
N LEU A 430 -42.56 -7.87 10.48
CA LEU A 430 -41.68 -8.46 9.48
C LEU A 430 -42.25 -8.27 8.07
N ASN A 431 -43.55 -8.51 7.87
CA ASN A 431 -44.20 -8.34 6.58
C ASN A 431 -44.28 -6.85 6.17
N ALA A 432 -44.49 -5.93 7.13
CA ALA A 432 -44.41 -4.49 6.85
C ALA A 432 -43.00 -4.07 6.39
N PHE A 433 -41.96 -4.62 7.03
CA PHE A 433 -40.56 -4.40 6.64
C PHE A 433 -40.24 -5.00 5.26
N MET A 434 -40.65 -6.24 5.00
CA MET A 434 -40.46 -6.90 3.70
C MET A 434 -41.17 -6.15 2.57
N ARG A 435 -42.36 -5.59 2.83
CA ARG A 435 -43.07 -4.69 1.90
C ARG A 435 -42.39 -3.34 1.69
N CYS A 436 -41.39 -2.98 2.49
CA CYS A 436 -40.55 -1.80 2.26
C CYS A 436 -39.34 -2.11 1.37
N LEU A 437 -38.92 -3.38 1.29
CA LEU A 437 -37.79 -3.82 0.46
C LEU A 437 -38.16 -4.00 -1.01
N GLY A 438 -39.44 -4.21 -1.31
CA GLY A 438 -39.92 -4.30 -2.68
C GLY A 438 -41.42 -4.59 -2.78
N PRO A 439 -41.96 -4.76 -4.01
CA PRO A 439 -43.30 -5.29 -4.20
C PRO A 439 -43.37 -6.75 -3.69
N VAL A 440 -44.36 -7.04 -2.85
CA VAL A 440 -44.64 -8.37 -2.25
C VAL A 440 -46.05 -8.82 -2.56
#